data_AF-A0AAN6RKP0-F1
#
_entry.id   AF-A0AAN6RKP0-F1
#
_cell.length_a   1.000
_cell.length_b   1.000
_cell.length_c   1.000
_cell.angle_alpha   90.00
_cell.angle_beta   90.00
_cell.angle_gamma   90.00
#
_symmetry.space_group_name_H-M   'P 1'
#
loop_
_entity.id
_entity.type
_entity.pdbx_description
1 polymer ?
#
loop_
_entity_poly.entity_id
_entity_poly.type
_entity_poly.pdbx_seq_one_letter_code
_entity_poly.pdbx_strand_id
1 'polypeptide(L)'
;MLEGNPAIYCWKGPPSNRQIVPASEALVTAEVRPTVFEPKEALGLVNGTAISAAAASLTLASMNTILSLSQLLTAMNVEAVIGTATSFAPFISDIRPHPGQAQVAATILHALEGSRLATGLLQGHTHTLFQDRYSLRTVPQWLGPFVEDILLANKQVAIELNSTTDNPLIDASTGDIYHGGNFQAVAITSAMEKCRLAAQAIGRMLFYQFTEMTDPTKNRGLPPNLCVDEPSTSFTFKGVDTNMAGYMSELSFLANPVHNHVVSAEMGNQALNSLALVSARYTDTAVDILSIMCACSLYGTCQALDLRAMNYIFQSELKATIHGRVENILLVAGVSEIWHARAQADVWHFIANQLDKTTTLDSQERFDLIMKGAQMPLFSVLVEAQASSDDLLQHLSTWTAVNSHMSVHLFNQTRRTYIDSGDASELLGRASRKLYTFIRKDLGVPMHRGVVDHPMYKQCGGPNSMLGKVEDPVGKYTIGHWISLINDAIKEGKIMRVMVECLKEAADVGIELGPRHLNGGSNGAH
;
A
#
# COMPACT_ATOMS: atom_id res chain seq x y z
N MET A 1 20.09 -10.59 -37.01
CA MET A 1 18.75 -11.16 -37.27
C MET A 1 18.33 -10.87 -38.70
N LEU A 2 18.27 -9.59 -39.10
CA LEU A 2 17.81 -9.16 -40.43
C LEU A 2 18.60 -9.74 -41.62
N GLU A 3 19.88 -10.05 -41.46
CA GLU A 3 20.71 -10.69 -42.51
C GLU A 3 20.50 -12.21 -42.62
N GLY A 4 19.61 -12.81 -41.81
CA GLY A 4 19.34 -14.24 -41.86
C GLY A 4 20.49 -15.14 -41.40
N ASN A 5 21.41 -14.62 -40.58
CA ASN A 5 22.52 -15.41 -40.03
C ASN A 5 22.00 -16.61 -39.19
N PRO A 6 22.35 -17.86 -39.52
CA PRO A 6 21.83 -19.06 -38.84
C PRO A 6 22.35 -19.24 -37.41
N ALA A 7 23.41 -18.52 -37.01
CA ALA A 7 23.93 -18.52 -35.65
C ALA A 7 23.26 -17.46 -34.75
N ILE A 8 22.42 -16.58 -35.32
CA ILE A 8 21.62 -15.64 -34.54
C ILE A 8 20.25 -16.28 -34.30
N TYR A 9 19.79 -16.27 -33.05
CA TYR A 9 18.53 -16.88 -32.66
C TYR A 9 17.49 -15.82 -32.27
N CYS A 10 16.22 -16.16 -32.42
CA CYS A 10 15.11 -15.32 -31.99
C CYS A 10 13.94 -16.17 -31.50
N TRP A 11 13.03 -15.54 -30.75
CA TRP A 11 11.78 -16.17 -30.32
C TRP A 11 10.75 -16.11 -31.44
N LYS A 12 10.09 -17.23 -31.72
CA LYS A 12 9.02 -17.38 -32.71
C LYS A 12 7.76 -17.93 -32.04
N GLY A 13 6.60 -17.39 -32.40
CA GLY A 13 5.30 -17.78 -31.88
C GLY A 13 4.83 -16.94 -30.68
N PRO A 14 3.62 -17.23 -30.16
CA PRO A 14 3.04 -16.48 -29.05
C PRO A 14 3.81 -16.73 -27.74
N PRO A 15 3.77 -15.80 -26.76
CA PRO A 15 4.48 -15.95 -25.48
C PRO A 15 4.23 -17.28 -24.75
N SER A 16 3.01 -17.84 -24.86
CA SER A 16 2.61 -19.10 -24.22
C SER A 16 3.25 -20.36 -24.82
N ASN A 17 3.78 -20.29 -26.04
CA ASN A 17 4.41 -21.42 -26.74
C ASN A 17 5.53 -20.96 -27.68
N ARG A 18 6.30 -19.97 -27.25
CA ARG A 18 7.39 -19.42 -28.06
C ARG A 18 8.55 -20.41 -28.14
N GLN A 19 9.13 -20.54 -29.32
CA GLN A 19 10.28 -21.41 -29.58
C GLN A 19 11.49 -20.57 -29.98
N ILE A 20 12.68 -20.99 -29.57
CA ILE A 20 13.93 -20.39 -30.05
C ILE A 20 14.25 -21.03 -31.39
N VAL A 21 14.38 -20.22 -32.43
CA VAL A 21 14.71 -20.67 -33.78
C VAL A 21 15.84 -19.83 -34.38
N PRO A 22 16.62 -20.36 -35.33
CA PRO A 22 17.56 -19.57 -36.11
C PRO A 22 16.87 -18.42 -36.87
N ALA A 23 17.55 -17.29 -37.02
CA ALA A 23 17.01 -16.13 -37.73
C ALA A 23 16.68 -16.44 -39.20
N SER A 24 17.45 -17.30 -39.86
CA SER A 24 17.16 -17.79 -41.21
C SER A 24 15.79 -18.46 -41.31
N GLU A 25 15.44 -19.32 -40.34
CA GLU A 25 14.14 -19.98 -40.30
C GLU A 25 13.01 -18.99 -39.97
N ALA A 26 13.26 -18.08 -39.03
CA ALA A 26 12.28 -17.06 -38.64
C ALA A 26 11.92 -16.14 -39.82
N LEU A 27 12.92 -15.68 -40.59
CA LEU A 27 12.72 -14.85 -41.77
C LEU A 27 11.96 -15.60 -42.87
N VAL A 28 12.31 -16.86 -43.15
CA VAL A 28 11.55 -17.71 -44.09
C VAL A 28 10.10 -17.85 -43.65
N THR A 29 9.86 -18.07 -42.36
CA THR A 29 8.48 -18.22 -41.84
C THR A 29 7.69 -16.91 -41.90
N ALA A 30 8.36 -15.77 -41.70
CA ALA A 30 7.74 -14.45 -41.78
C ALA A 30 7.63 -13.93 -43.23
N GLU A 31 8.07 -14.71 -44.22
CA GLU A 31 8.14 -14.30 -45.64
C GLU A 31 8.96 -13.02 -45.88
N VAL A 32 9.95 -12.77 -45.01
CA VAL A 32 10.86 -11.63 -45.09
C VAL A 32 12.18 -12.07 -45.71
N ARG A 33 12.64 -11.37 -46.75
CA ARG A 33 13.94 -11.64 -47.35
C ARG A 33 15.07 -11.13 -46.44
N PRO A 34 16.16 -11.90 -46.27
CA PRO A 34 17.35 -11.39 -45.60
C PRO A 34 17.85 -10.09 -46.23
N THR A 35 18.19 -9.12 -45.39
CA THR A 35 18.73 -7.82 -45.81
C THR A 35 20.23 -7.94 -46.05
N VAL A 36 20.75 -7.30 -47.11
CA VAL A 36 22.18 -7.09 -47.31
C VAL A 36 22.41 -5.60 -47.11
N PHE A 37 23.13 -5.24 -46.04
CA PHE A 37 23.30 -3.84 -45.66
C PHE A 37 24.28 -3.10 -46.59
N GLU A 38 23.88 -1.92 -47.02
CA GLU A 38 24.71 -0.95 -47.73
C GLU A 38 25.56 -0.10 -46.76
N PRO A 39 26.52 0.70 -47.26
CA PRO A 39 27.26 1.64 -46.42
C PRO A 39 26.32 2.51 -45.58
N LYS A 40 26.74 2.80 -44.34
CA LYS A 40 25.96 3.51 -43.29
C LYS A 40 24.77 2.73 -42.70
N GLU A 41 24.09 1.84 -43.41
CA GLU A 41 22.88 1.18 -42.89
C GLU A 41 23.12 0.37 -41.62
N ALA A 42 24.16 -0.47 -41.61
CA ALA A 42 24.52 -1.26 -40.43
C ALA A 42 24.87 -0.36 -39.23
N LEU A 43 25.61 0.73 -39.47
CA LEU A 43 25.97 1.69 -38.45
C LEU A 43 24.76 2.46 -37.92
N GLY A 44 23.83 2.84 -38.81
CA GLY A 44 22.55 3.45 -38.46
C GLY A 44 21.67 2.56 -37.59
N LEU A 45 21.80 1.23 -37.74
CA LEU A 45 21.08 0.26 -36.93
C LEU A 45 21.71 0.02 -35.55
N VAL A 46 23.04 -0.14 -35.49
CA VAL A 46 23.73 -0.52 -34.24
C VAL A 46 24.11 0.67 -33.36
N ASN A 47 24.28 1.85 -33.95
CA ASN A 47 24.65 3.05 -33.21
C ASN A 47 23.41 3.78 -32.74
N GLY A 48 23.28 3.99 -31.44
CA GLY A 48 22.16 4.69 -30.85
C GLY A 48 21.75 4.14 -29.49
N THR A 49 20.63 4.65 -29.00
CA THR A 49 20.23 4.46 -27.60
C THR A 49 18.93 3.68 -27.44
N ALA A 50 18.39 3.17 -28.56
CA ALA A 50 17.06 2.54 -28.64
C ALA A 50 16.84 1.43 -27.59
N ILE A 51 17.84 0.59 -27.32
CA ILE A 51 17.70 -0.51 -26.35
C ILE A 51 17.55 0.04 -24.92
N SER A 52 18.37 1.01 -24.52
CA SER A 52 18.25 1.62 -23.19
C SER A 52 17.00 2.49 -23.07
N ALA A 53 16.61 3.21 -24.12
CA ALA A 53 15.40 4.01 -24.16
C ALA A 53 14.14 3.12 -24.07
N ALA A 54 14.11 1.99 -24.77
CA ALA A 54 13.02 1.02 -24.69
C ALA A 54 12.86 0.45 -23.27
N ALA A 55 13.96 -0.04 -22.66
CA ALA A 55 13.93 -0.52 -21.28
C ALA A 55 13.45 0.57 -20.31
N ALA A 56 14.00 1.79 -20.43
CA ALA A 56 13.62 2.92 -19.61
C ALA A 56 12.14 3.31 -19.74
N SER A 57 11.58 3.25 -20.95
CA SER A 57 10.18 3.58 -21.20
C SER A 57 9.22 2.60 -20.53
N LEU A 58 9.50 1.30 -20.59
CA LEU A 58 8.71 0.26 -19.95
C LEU A 58 8.78 0.37 -18.42
N THR A 59 9.99 0.55 -17.89
CA THR A 59 10.19 0.74 -16.45
C THR A 59 9.49 1.99 -15.93
N LEU A 60 9.55 3.12 -16.66
CA LEU A 60 8.81 4.33 -16.29
C LEU A 60 7.30 4.14 -16.34
N ALA A 61 6.77 3.41 -17.33
CA ALA A 61 5.33 3.13 -17.38
C ALA A 61 4.86 2.39 -16.12
N SER A 62 5.61 1.37 -15.69
CA SER A 62 5.38 0.67 -14.42
C SER A 62 5.55 1.59 -13.21
N MET A 63 6.59 2.44 -13.18
CA MET A 63 6.83 3.37 -12.08
C MET A 63 5.70 4.41 -11.92
N ASN A 64 5.18 4.98 -13.02
CA ASN A 64 4.09 5.95 -12.96
C ASN A 64 2.81 5.32 -12.36
N THR A 65 2.56 4.05 -12.68
CA THR A 65 1.50 3.25 -12.05
C THR A 65 1.74 3.13 -10.54
N ILE A 66 2.93 2.65 -10.14
CA ILE A 66 3.27 2.45 -8.74
C ILE A 66 3.25 3.75 -7.93
N LEU A 67 3.75 4.86 -8.49
CA LEU A 67 3.73 6.18 -7.85
C LEU A 67 2.29 6.61 -7.55
N SER A 68 1.38 6.40 -8.49
CA SER A 68 -0.05 6.71 -8.33
C SER A 68 -0.70 5.81 -7.29
N LEU A 69 -0.44 4.50 -7.36
CA LEU A 69 -0.95 3.51 -6.40
C LEU A 69 -0.47 3.81 -4.98
N SER A 70 0.78 4.25 -4.80
CA SER A 70 1.36 4.52 -3.48
C SER A 70 0.67 5.66 -2.72
N GLN A 71 0.14 6.64 -3.46
CA GLN A 71 -0.65 7.74 -2.88
C GLN A 71 -2.03 7.25 -2.43
N LEU A 72 -2.70 6.42 -3.26
CA LEU A 72 -3.98 5.81 -2.88
C LEU A 72 -3.81 4.84 -1.70
N LEU A 73 -2.73 4.07 -1.68
CA LEU A 73 -2.36 3.21 -0.54
C LEU A 73 -2.13 4.02 0.73
N THR A 74 -1.50 5.20 0.64
CA THR A 74 -1.37 6.10 1.78
C THR A 74 -2.73 6.49 2.34
N ALA A 75 -3.71 6.84 1.49
CA ALA A 75 -5.07 7.13 1.95
C ALA A 75 -5.71 5.92 2.66
N MET A 76 -5.59 4.71 2.09
CA MET A 76 -6.07 3.49 2.75
C MET A 76 -5.39 3.26 4.11
N ASN A 77 -4.08 3.52 4.21
CA ASN A 77 -3.32 3.40 5.47
C ASN A 77 -3.75 4.44 6.51
N VAL A 78 -4.04 5.68 6.09
CA VAL A 78 -4.64 6.71 6.97
C VAL A 78 -5.94 6.18 7.56
N GLU A 79 -6.83 5.58 6.76
CA GLU A 79 -8.08 5.02 7.29
C GLU A 79 -7.85 3.82 8.22
N ALA A 80 -6.94 2.92 7.86
CA ALA A 80 -6.63 1.73 8.65
C ALA A 80 -6.13 2.08 10.06
N VAL A 81 -5.33 3.14 10.21
CA VAL A 81 -4.86 3.62 11.52
C VAL A 81 -5.70 4.74 12.12
N ILE A 82 -6.87 5.08 11.53
CA ILE A 82 -7.75 6.17 11.99
C ILE A 82 -6.97 7.50 12.07
N GLY A 83 -6.17 7.78 11.05
CA GLY A 83 -5.37 9.00 10.87
C GLY A 83 -6.22 10.24 10.59
N THR A 84 -5.57 11.38 10.41
CA THR A 84 -6.22 12.67 10.13
C THR A 84 -5.99 13.14 8.69
N ALA A 85 -7.09 13.52 8.03
CA ALA A 85 -7.05 14.16 6.72
C ALA A 85 -6.47 15.59 6.76
N THR A 86 -6.39 16.22 7.94
CA THR A 86 -5.84 17.58 8.08
C THR A 86 -4.38 17.69 7.65
N SER A 87 -3.64 16.58 7.66
CA SER A 87 -2.26 16.52 7.16
C SER A 87 -2.14 16.88 5.68
N PHE A 88 -3.24 16.78 4.93
CA PHE A 88 -3.29 16.99 3.48
C PHE A 88 -4.07 18.27 3.11
N ALA A 89 -4.38 19.13 4.08
CA ALA A 89 -5.12 20.36 3.86
C ALA A 89 -4.40 21.29 2.85
N PRO A 90 -5.10 21.91 1.88
CA PRO A 90 -4.49 22.76 0.86
C PRO A 90 -3.60 23.86 1.43
N PHE A 91 -4.02 24.49 2.54
CA PHE A 91 -3.26 25.53 3.23
C PHE A 91 -1.80 25.15 3.50
N ILE A 92 -1.51 23.90 3.87
CA ILE A 92 -0.14 23.44 4.18
C ILE A 92 0.74 23.49 2.93
N SER A 93 0.18 23.16 1.77
CA SER A 93 0.89 23.22 0.49
C SER A 93 0.90 24.63 -0.10
N ASP A 94 -0.10 25.47 0.20
CA ASP A 94 -0.13 26.87 -0.23
C ASP A 94 1.00 27.69 0.43
N ILE A 95 1.28 27.45 1.72
CA ILE A 95 2.36 28.15 2.45
C ILE A 95 3.76 27.61 2.15
N ARG A 96 3.86 26.38 1.61
CA ARG A 96 5.11 25.76 1.15
C ARG A 96 4.90 25.20 -0.26
N PRO A 97 4.91 26.07 -1.29
CA PRO A 97 4.31 25.79 -2.60
C PRO A 97 5.21 24.98 -3.55
N HIS A 98 5.67 23.81 -3.09
CA HIS A 98 6.28 22.82 -3.99
C HIS A 98 5.17 22.13 -4.80
N PRO A 99 5.20 22.17 -6.15
CA PRO A 99 4.13 21.61 -6.98
C PRO A 99 3.85 20.13 -6.71
N GLY A 100 4.89 19.30 -6.57
CA GLY A 100 4.73 17.89 -6.26
C GLY A 100 4.10 17.66 -4.89
N GLN A 101 4.42 18.49 -3.89
CA GLN A 101 3.81 18.41 -2.57
C GLN A 101 2.30 18.72 -2.64
N ALA A 102 1.94 19.79 -3.36
CA ALA A 102 0.53 20.16 -3.56
C ALA A 102 -0.26 19.05 -4.27
N GLN A 103 0.32 18.47 -5.33
CA GLN A 103 -0.29 17.38 -6.08
C GLN A 103 -0.53 16.14 -5.21
N VAL A 104 0.47 15.71 -4.43
CA VAL A 104 0.34 14.54 -3.55
C VAL A 104 -0.69 14.78 -2.45
N ALA A 105 -0.65 15.96 -1.81
CA ALA A 105 -1.62 16.31 -0.77
C ALA A 105 -3.06 16.28 -1.33
N ALA A 106 -3.28 16.90 -2.49
CA ALA A 106 -4.61 16.95 -3.10
C ALA A 106 -5.11 15.56 -3.51
N THR A 107 -4.23 14.71 -4.06
CA THR A 107 -4.56 13.32 -4.42
C THR A 107 -5.00 12.50 -3.21
N ILE A 108 -4.24 12.57 -2.12
CA ILE A 108 -4.56 11.82 -0.88
C ILE A 108 -5.82 12.37 -0.22
N LEU A 109 -5.97 13.70 -0.15
CA LEU A 109 -7.16 14.32 0.43
C LEU A 109 -8.43 13.90 -0.32
N HIS A 110 -8.39 13.94 -1.65
CA HIS A 110 -9.50 13.51 -2.48
C HIS A 110 -9.82 12.02 -2.29
N ALA A 111 -8.78 11.17 -2.20
CA ALA A 111 -8.95 9.75 -1.97
C ALA A 111 -9.67 9.43 -0.64
N LEU A 112 -9.49 10.27 0.38
CA LEU A 112 -10.12 10.16 1.70
C LEU A 112 -11.56 10.69 1.75
N GLU A 113 -12.06 11.38 0.73
CA GLU A 113 -13.41 11.95 0.73
C GLU A 113 -14.47 10.88 1.02
N GLY A 114 -15.40 11.20 1.93
CA GLY A 114 -16.47 10.30 2.34
C GLY A 114 -16.05 9.21 3.35
N SER A 115 -14.79 9.18 3.77
CA SER A 115 -14.33 8.26 4.81
C SER A 115 -15.05 8.51 6.14
N ARG A 116 -15.42 7.42 6.81
CA ARG A 116 -15.92 7.42 8.20
C ARG A 116 -14.86 6.94 9.19
N LEU A 117 -13.67 6.54 8.70
CA LEU A 117 -12.54 6.11 9.51
C LEU A 117 -11.51 7.24 9.67
N ALA A 118 -11.23 8.00 8.62
CA ALA A 118 -10.32 9.14 8.71
C ALA A 118 -10.95 10.29 9.51
N THR A 119 -10.17 10.89 10.39
CA THR A 119 -10.57 12.06 11.20
C THR A 119 -10.28 13.37 10.48
N GLY A 120 -10.82 14.49 10.98
CA GLY A 120 -10.51 15.82 10.44
C GLY A 120 -11.26 16.20 9.15
N LEU A 121 -12.12 15.33 8.62
CA LEU A 121 -13.02 15.63 7.49
C LEU A 121 -14.32 16.31 7.94
N LEU A 122 -14.83 15.97 9.14
CA LEU A 122 -16.11 16.46 9.67
C LEU A 122 -16.07 16.92 11.15
N GLN A 123 -15.07 16.51 11.95
CA GLN A 123 -14.98 16.78 13.41
C GLN A 123 -13.53 16.91 13.91
N GLY A 124 -13.37 17.53 15.09
CA GLY A 124 -12.11 17.73 15.80
C GLY A 124 -11.51 16.44 16.41
N HIS A 125 -10.22 16.50 16.75
CA HIS A 125 -9.39 15.34 17.13
C HIS A 125 -9.83 14.68 18.45
N THR A 126 -9.95 13.35 18.47
CA THR A 126 -10.39 12.57 19.66
C THR A 126 -9.33 11.60 20.23
N HIS A 127 -8.08 11.65 19.75
CA HIS A 127 -7.03 10.68 20.13
C HIS A 127 -5.99 11.24 21.12
N THR A 128 -5.39 10.35 21.93
CA THR A 128 -4.42 10.68 22.99
C THR A 128 -3.08 11.18 22.46
N LEU A 129 -2.61 10.64 21.32
CA LEU A 129 -1.55 11.28 20.54
C LEU A 129 -2.22 12.26 19.56
N PHE A 130 -1.99 13.55 19.77
CA PHE A 130 -2.66 14.60 18.98
C PHE A 130 -2.31 14.57 17.48
N GLN A 131 -1.22 13.91 17.09
CA GLN A 131 -0.72 13.94 15.71
C GLN A 131 -0.39 12.55 15.17
N ASP A 132 -0.63 12.33 13.89
CA ASP A 132 -0.12 11.18 13.15
C ASP A 132 1.42 11.19 13.09
N ARG A 133 2.02 10.01 12.94
CA ARG A 133 3.47 9.86 12.71
C ARG A 133 3.84 10.26 11.27
N TYR A 134 5.13 10.45 11.04
CA TYR A 134 5.64 11.00 9.77
C TYR A 134 5.40 10.09 8.56
N SER A 135 5.36 8.77 8.77
CA SER A 135 4.96 7.75 7.79
C SER A 135 3.66 8.09 7.05
N LEU A 136 2.74 8.85 7.68
CA LEU A 136 1.49 9.32 7.09
C LEU A 136 1.45 10.84 6.93
N ARG A 137 1.78 11.57 8.00
CA ARG A 137 1.61 13.03 8.05
C ARG A 137 2.50 13.79 7.08
N THR A 138 3.71 13.29 6.81
CA THR A 138 4.67 14.00 5.96
C THR A 138 4.74 13.46 4.54
N VAL A 139 3.78 12.62 4.12
CA VAL A 139 3.80 11.97 2.79
C VAL A 139 3.84 12.98 1.65
N PRO A 140 3.07 14.09 1.65
CA PRO A 140 3.18 15.08 0.58
C PRO A 140 4.57 15.68 0.46
N GLN A 141 5.21 16.00 1.58
CA GLN A 141 6.56 16.55 1.63
C GLN A 141 7.62 15.52 1.24
N TRP A 142 7.35 14.23 1.52
CA TRP A 142 8.24 13.13 1.20
C TRP A 142 8.19 12.76 -0.28
N LEU A 143 7.00 12.57 -0.86
CA LEU A 143 6.84 12.15 -2.25
C LEU A 143 6.88 13.30 -3.25
N GLY A 144 6.57 14.53 -2.85
CA GLY A 144 6.48 15.67 -3.76
C GLY A 144 7.72 15.84 -4.66
N PRO A 145 8.95 15.89 -4.12
CA PRO A 145 10.16 15.96 -4.93
C PRO A 145 10.32 14.78 -5.90
N PHE A 146 9.92 13.58 -5.50
CA PHE A 146 10.03 12.39 -6.35
C PHE A 146 8.97 12.37 -7.47
N VAL A 147 7.81 12.98 -7.26
CA VAL A 147 6.85 13.22 -8.34
C VAL A 147 7.47 14.15 -9.39
N GLU A 148 8.11 15.24 -8.96
CA GLU A 148 8.79 16.19 -9.86
C GLU A 148 9.93 15.51 -10.63
N ASP A 149 10.71 14.65 -9.98
CA ASP A 149 11.77 13.84 -10.60
C ASP A 149 11.24 12.85 -11.65
N ILE A 150 10.13 12.17 -11.38
CA ILE A 150 9.50 11.24 -12.33
C ILE A 150 8.93 12.00 -13.54
N LEU A 151 8.35 13.18 -13.34
CA LEU A 151 7.90 14.03 -14.45
C LEU A 151 9.07 14.44 -15.36
N LEU A 152 10.21 14.81 -14.77
CA LEU A 152 11.42 15.11 -15.52
C LEU A 152 11.97 13.87 -16.24
N ALA A 153 11.98 12.70 -15.59
CA ALA A 153 12.40 11.45 -16.20
C ALA A 153 11.52 11.07 -17.41
N ASN A 154 10.20 11.20 -17.30
CA ASN A 154 9.26 11.00 -18.40
C ASN A 154 9.60 11.91 -19.59
N LYS A 155 9.87 13.21 -19.35
CA LYS A 155 10.26 14.15 -20.40
C LYS A 155 11.58 13.76 -21.06
N GLN A 156 12.58 13.37 -20.28
CA GLN A 156 13.89 12.95 -20.79
C GLN A 156 13.75 11.73 -21.72
N VAL A 157 13.03 10.70 -21.28
CA VAL A 157 12.84 9.47 -22.07
C VAL A 157 11.96 9.73 -23.30
N ALA A 158 10.93 10.57 -23.19
CA ALA A 158 10.09 10.93 -24.34
C ALA A 158 10.88 11.64 -25.44
N ILE A 159 11.81 12.53 -25.10
CA ILE A 159 12.70 13.17 -26.07
C ILE A 159 13.62 12.13 -26.71
N GLU A 160 14.25 11.27 -25.90
CA GLU A 160 15.18 10.26 -26.41
C GLU A 160 14.51 9.30 -27.40
N LEU A 161 13.29 8.83 -27.09
CA LEU A 161 12.51 7.95 -27.96
C LEU A 161 12.21 8.56 -29.33
N ASN A 162 12.28 9.89 -29.46
CA ASN A 162 11.98 10.62 -30.69
C ASN A 162 13.23 11.35 -31.25
N SER A 163 14.43 10.93 -30.83
CA SER A 163 15.69 11.53 -31.26
C SER A 163 16.42 10.69 -32.32
N THR A 164 17.18 11.35 -33.19
CA THR A 164 18.16 10.69 -34.07
C THR A 164 19.46 10.46 -33.31
N THR A 165 19.75 9.19 -32.99
CA THR A 165 20.86 8.81 -32.10
C THR A 165 22.02 8.10 -32.77
N ASP A 166 21.93 7.82 -34.08
CA ASP A 166 23.04 7.24 -34.83
C ASP A 166 24.10 8.28 -35.19
N ASN A 167 25.19 7.84 -35.83
CA ASN A 167 26.27 8.70 -36.29
C ASN A 167 27.04 8.04 -37.44
N PRO A 168 27.51 8.78 -38.46
CA PRO A 168 27.35 10.23 -38.67
C PRO A 168 25.94 10.62 -39.10
N LEU A 169 25.54 11.85 -38.81
CA LEU A 169 24.26 12.42 -39.24
C LEU A 169 24.38 12.97 -40.65
N ILE A 170 23.32 12.81 -41.45
CA ILE A 170 23.27 13.27 -42.83
C ILE A 170 22.18 14.34 -42.92
N ASP A 171 22.56 15.57 -43.28
CA ASP A 171 21.61 16.61 -43.64
C ASP A 171 21.32 16.51 -45.13
N ALA A 172 20.19 15.90 -45.46
CA ALA A 172 19.77 15.72 -46.86
C ALA A 172 19.48 17.04 -47.59
N SER A 173 19.25 18.14 -46.85
CA SER A 173 18.94 19.44 -47.45
C SER A 173 20.18 20.18 -47.95
N THR A 174 21.32 20.02 -47.26
CA THR A 174 22.60 20.63 -47.64
C THR A 174 23.56 19.64 -48.30
N GLY A 175 23.37 18.34 -48.06
CA GLY A 175 24.32 17.29 -48.44
C GLY A 175 25.47 17.12 -47.45
N ASP A 176 25.45 17.85 -46.32
CA ASP A 176 26.50 17.79 -45.32
C ASP A 176 26.41 16.52 -44.45
N ILE A 177 27.59 16.07 -44.00
CA ILE A 177 27.74 14.94 -43.09
C ILE A 177 28.36 15.45 -41.79
N TYR A 178 27.64 15.29 -40.69
CA TYR A 178 28.06 15.75 -39.37
C TYR A 178 28.46 14.57 -38.48
N HIS A 179 29.66 14.66 -37.89
CA HIS A 179 30.16 13.70 -36.92
C HIS A 179 29.95 14.24 -35.50
N GLY A 180 29.12 13.57 -34.71
CA GLY A 180 28.73 13.97 -33.36
C GLY A 180 28.66 12.79 -32.40
N GLY A 181 27.94 12.99 -31.29
CA GLY A 181 27.89 12.05 -30.16
C GLY A 181 26.48 11.71 -29.68
N ASN A 182 25.45 11.79 -30.54
CA ASN A 182 24.06 11.56 -30.13
C ASN A 182 23.78 10.13 -29.61
N PHE A 183 24.69 9.19 -29.80
CA PHE A 183 24.65 7.85 -29.20
C PHE A 183 24.98 7.84 -27.69
N GLN A 184 25.38 8.96 -27.11
CA GLN A 184 25.69 9.09 -25.68
C GLN A 184 24.41 9.22 -24.82
N ALA A 185 23.92 8.08 -24.31
CA ALA A 185 22.63 7.97 -23.63
C ALA A 185 22.57 8.48 -22.16
N VAL A 186 23.32 9.51 -21.77
CA VAL A 186 23.35 9.99 -20.37
C VAL A 186 21.99 10.52 -19.90
N ALA A 187 21.16 11.03 -20.82
CA ALA A 187 19.78 11.43 -20.52
C ALA A 187 18.95 10.26 -19.97
N ILE A 188 19.11 9.06 -20.53
CA ILE A 188 18.46 7.84 -20.04
C ILE A 188 19.00 7.44 -18.66
N THR A 189 20.32 7.48 -18.45
CA THR A 189 20.91 7.21 -17.13
C THR A 189 20.35 8.14 -16.08
N SER A 190 20.30 9.44 -16.38
CA SER A 190 19.74 10.48 -15.50
C SER A 190 18.27 10.21 -15.16
N ALA A 191 17.46 9.78 -16.13
CA ALA A 191 16.05 9.44 -15.92
C ALA A 191 15.89 8.19 -15.03
N MET A 192 16.68 7.15 -15.31
CA MET A 192 16.60 5.87 -14.58
C MET A 192 17.07 5.98 -13.13
N GLU A 193 18.04 6.83 -12.83
CA GLU A 193 18.49 7.01 -11.45
C GLU A 193 17.50 7.81 -10.60
N LYS A 194 16.87 8.86 -11.16
CA LYS A 194 15.72 9.54 -10.53
C LYS A 194 14.61 8.55 -10.21
N CYS A 195 14.24 7.73 -11.19
CA CYS A 195 13.23 6.69 -11.04
C CYS A 195 13.59 5.69 -9.94
N ARG A 196 14.85 5.26 -9.86
CA ARG A 196 15.29 4.27 -8.87
C ARG A 196 15.31 4.85 -7.45
N LEU A 197 15.71 6.11 -7.32
CA LEU A 197 15.66 6.83 -6.04
C LEU A 197 14.22 7.04 -5.57
N ALA A 198 13.32 7.42 -6.49
CA ALA A 198 11.89 7.53 -6.21
C ALA A 198 11.30 6.18 -5.75
N ALA A 199 11.66 5.07 -6.41
CA ALA A 199 11.21 3.74 -6.01
C ALA A 199 11.64 3.40 -4.57
N GLN A 200 12.89 3.70 -4.20
CA GLN A 200 13.39 3.50 -2.85
C GLN A 200 12.64 4.38 -1.82
N ALA A 201 12.36 5.63 -2.15
CA ALA A 201 11.65 6.54 -1.27
C ALA A 201 10.21 6.08 -1.01
N ILE A 202 9.51 5.61 -2.04
CA ILE A 202 8.16 5.05 -1.91
C ILE A 202 8.21 3.75 -1.11
N GLY A 203 9.16 2.87 -1.38
CA GLY A 203 9.35 1.64 -0.61
C GLY A 203 9.55 1.93 0.88
N ARG A 204 10.32 2.97 1.22
CA ARG A 204 10.58 3.37 2.62
C ARG A 204 9.31 3.85 3.29
N MET A 205 8.54 4.67 2.59
CA MET A 205 7.25 5.14 3.07
C MET A 205 6.32 3.96 3.34
N LEU A 206 6.13 3.05 2.36
CA LEU A 206 5.24 1.89 2.50
C LEU A 206 5.70 0.94 3.63
N PHE A 207 7.00 0.72 3.78
CA PHE A 207 7.55 -0.08 4.88
C PHE A 207 7.18 0.51 6.25
N TYR A 208 7.39 1.81 6.46
CA TYR A 208 7.07 2.43 7.74
C TYR A 208 5.56 2.56 8.00
N GLN A 209 4.74 2.74 6.95
CA GLN A 209 3.29 2.68 7.08
C GLN A 209 2.83 1.28 7.48
N PHE A 210 3.37 0.25 6.84
CA PHE A 210 3.01 -1.15 7.12
C PHE A 210 3.41 -1.57 8.53
N THR A 211 4.66 -1.31 8.94
CA THR A 211 5.15 -1.71 10.26
C THR A 211 4.43 -0.94 11.39
N GLU A 212 4.02 0.32 11.15
CA GLU A 212 3.17 1.06 12.07
C GLU A 212 1.79 0.45 12.21
N MET A 213 1.19 -0.02 11.10
CA MET A 213 -0.11 -0.68 11.09
C MET A 213 -0.09 -2.05 11.80
N THR A 214 0.99 -2.81 11.70
CA THR A 214 1.12 -4.14 12.35
C THR A 214 1.51 -4.07 13.82
N ASP A 215 2.00 -2.93 14.30
CA ASP A 215 2.46 -2.73 15.67
C ASP A 215 1.31 -2.21 16.58
N PRO A 216 0.84 -3.02 17.56
CA PRO A 216 -0.26 -2.65 18.44
C PRO A 216 0.03 -1.42 19.31
N THR A 217 1.30 -1.04 19.50
CA THR A 217 1.68 0.17 20.23
C THR A 217 1.51 1.45 19.40
N LYS A 218 1.31 1.32 18.09
CA LYS A 218 1.28 2.43 17.14
C LYS A 218 -0.01 2.51 16.33
N ASN A 219 -0.66 1.40 16.08
CA ASN A 219 -1.78 1.23 15.13
C ASN A 219 -3.17 1.60 15.65
N ARG A 220 -3.28 2.19 16.85
CA ARG A 220 -4.55 2.67 17.47
C ARG A 220 -5.61 1.57 17.62
N GLY A 221 -5.29 0.48 18.30
CA GLY A 221 -6.29 -0.54 18.67
C GLY A 221 -6.57 -1.60 17.60
N LEU A 222 -5.70 -1.74 16.59
CA LEU A 222 -5.66 -2.94 15.78
C LEU A 222 -4.91 -4.07 16.52
N PRO A 223 -5.27 -5.34 16.29
CA PRO A 223 -4.57 -6.48 16.88
C PRO A 223 -3.14 -6.63 16.34
N PRO A 224 -2.22 -7.24 17.12
CA PRO A 224 -0.83 -7.41 16.72
C PRO A 224 -0.72 -8.24 15.44
N ASN A 225 0.13 -7.80 14.51
CA ASN A 225 0.32 -8.46 13.21
C ASN A 225 -1.00 -8.65 12.42
N LEU A 226 -2.03 -7.86 12.72
CA LEU A 226 -3.35 -7.90 12.08
C LEU A 226 -4.02 -9.29 12.13
N CYS A 227 -3.82 -10.04 13.23
CA CYS A 227 -4.54 -11.29 13.46
C CYS A 227 -6.03 -11.04 13.73
N VAL A 228 -6.89 -11.97 13.31
CA VAL A 228 -8.33 -11.94 13.62
C VAL A 228 -8.71 -12.94 14.72
N ASP A 229 -7.90 -13.99 14.84
CA ASP A 229 -7.92 -15.01 15.88
C ASP A 229 -7.07 -14.61 17.11
N GLU A 230 -6.82 -15.55 18.01
CA GLU A 230 -6.18 -15.26 19.30
C GLU A 230 -4.70 -14.83 19.12
N PRO A 231 -4.29 -13.66 19.65
CA PRO A 231 -2.94 -13.14 19.51
C PRO A 231 -1.83 -14.06 20.01
N SER A 232 -2.09 -14.90 21.02
CA SER A 232 -1.10 -15.83 21.58
C SER A 232 -0.63 -16.90 20.58
N THR A 233 -1.46 -17.22 19.58
CA THR A 233 -1.21 -18.32 18.62
C THR A 233 -1.17 -17.87 17.16
N SER A 234 -1.48 -16.60 16.87
CA SER A 234 -1.58 -16.08 15.51
C SER A 234 -0.65 -14.92 15.24
N PHE A 235 0.20 -15.10 14.23
CA PHE A 235 1.21 -14.13 13.79
C PHE A 235 0.98 -13.66 12.35
N THR A 236 -0.29 -13.60 11.93
CA THR A 236 -0.74 -13.47 10.53
C THR A 236 0.22 -12.68 9.62
N PHE A 237 0.43 -11.37 9.82
CA PHE A 237 1.30 -10.56 8.96
C PHE A 237 2.74 -10.38 9.44
N LYS A 238 3.19 -11.10 10.48
CA LYS A 238 4.57 -11.00 10.99
C LYS A 238 5.62 -11.35 9.92
N GLY A 239 5.34 -12.39 9.13
CA GLY A 239 6.21 -12.78 8.01
C GLY A 239 6.24 -11.72 6.90
N VAL A 240 5.11 -11.04 6.66
CA VAL A 240 5.03 -9.97 5.66
C VAL A 240 5.82 -8.75 6.11
N ASP A 241 5.75 -8.35 7.38
CA ASP A 241 6.57 -7.25 7.92
C ASP A 241 8.07 -7.55 7.79
N THR A 242 8.47 -8.80 8.05
CA THR A 242 9.86 -9.27 7.85
C THR A 242 10.26 -9.19 6.37
N ASN A 243 9.40 -9.64 5.46
CA ASN A 243 9.64 -9.55 4.01
C ASN A 243 9.75 -8.08 3.56
N MET A 244 8.87 -7.21 4.03
CA MET A 244 8.90 -5.77 3.73
C MET A 244 10.22 -5.13 4.17
N ALA A 245 10.79 -5.53 5.31
CA ALA A 245 12.12 -5.09 5.74
C ALA A 245 13.24 -5.58 4.79
N GLY A 246 13.16 -6.82 4.32
CA GLY A 246 14.06 -7.38 3.31
C GLY A 246 13.99 -6.61 1.99
N TYR A 247 12.78 -6.42 1.45
CA TYR A 247 12.53 -5.66 0.22
C TYR A 247 13.05 -4.22 0.34
N MET A 248 12.80 -3.55 1.47
CA MET A 248 13.29 -2.20 1.71
C MET A 248 14.83 -2.12 1.77
N SER A 249 15.47 -3.13 2.34
CA SER A 249 16.93 -3.22 2.40
C SER A 249 17.52 -3.37 1.00
N GLU A 250 16.91 -4.22 0.17
CA GLU A 250 17.31 -4.42 -1.22
C GLU A 250 17.08 -3.16 -2.08
N LEU A 251 15.93 -2.49 -1.95
CA LEU A 251 15.69 -1.19 -2.59
C LEU A 251 16.72 -0.13 -2.20
N SER A 252 17.13 -0.11 -0.93
CA SER A 252 18.15 0.82 -0.45
C SER A 252 19.51 0.55 -1.08
N PHE A 253 19.87 -0.71 -1.31
CA PHE A 253 21.07 -1.08 -2.05
C PHE A 253 20.98 -0.70 -3.53
N LEU A 254 19.85 -1.00 -4.18
CA LEU A 254 19.64 -0.70 -5.60
C LEU A 254 19.62 0.80 -5.89
N ALA A 255 19.24 1.64 -4.93
CA ALA A 255 19.23 3.10 -5.08
C ALA A 255 20.60 3.74 -5.31
N ASN A 256 21.70 3.00 -5.14
CA ASN A 256 23.03 3.52 -5.47
C ASN A 256 23.14 3.90 -6.97
N PRO A 257 23.84 5.00 -7.30
CA PRO A 257 24.01 5.44 -8.68
C PRO A 257 24.91 4.49 -9.46
N VAL A 258 24.56 4.25 -10.73
CA VAL A 258 25.36 3.45 -11.66
C VAL A 258 26.38 4.33 -12.39
N HIS A 259 26.05 5.59 -12.68
CA HIS A 259 26.91 6.48 -13.47
C HIS A 259 28.28 6.75 -12.82
N ASN A 260 28.40 6.65 -11.50
CA ASN A 260 29.67 6.81 -10.78
C ASN A 260 30.67 5.67 -11.04
N HIS A 261 30.24 4.61 -11.74
CA HIS A 261 31.05 3.43 -12.06
C HIS A 261 31.50 3.40 -13.53
N VAL A 262 31.43 4.52 -14.25
CA VAL A 262 31.97 4.63 -15.61
C VAL A 262 33.46 4.33 -15.61
N VAL A 263 33.86 3.45 -16.51
CA VAL A 263 35.27 3.11 -16.77
C VAL A 263 35.61 3.40 -18.22
N SER A 264 36.88 3.72 -18.48
CA SER A 264 37.36 3.97 -19.82
C SER A 264 37.33 2.69 -20.64
N ALA A 265 36.55 2.69 -21.72
CA ALA A 265 36.40 1.55 -22.62
C ALA A 265 37.02 1.84 -23.99
N GLU A 266 37.22 0.78 -24.78
CA GLU A 266 37.64 0.85 -26.19
C GLU A 266 38.89 1.73 -26.38
N MET A 267 40.00 1.29 -25.77
CA MET A 267 41.32 1.93 -25.88
C MET A 267 41.35 3.44 -25.50
N GLY A 268 40.37 3.91 -24.74
CA GLY A 268 40.25 5.32 -24.34
C GLY A 268 39.33 6.17 -25.22
N ASN A 269 38.85 5.64 -26.34
CA ASN A 269 37.89 6.33 -27.19
C ASN A 269 36.54 6.50 -26.48
N GLN A 270 36.10 5.49 -25.72
CA GLN A 270 34.88 5.53 -24.90
C GLN A 270 35.21 5.79 -23.43
N ALA A 271 36.08 6.78 -23.18
CA ALA A 271 36.48 7.21 -21.83
C ALA A 271 35.27 7.64 -20.98
N LEU A 272 34.24 8.20 -21.63
CA LEU A 272 32.94 8.50 -21.05
C LEU A 272 31.87 7.68 -21.76
N ASN A 273 31.07 6.95 -20.99
CA ASN A 273 29.94 6.17 -21.47
C ASN A 273 28.79 6.27 -20.47
N SER A 274 27.55 6.05 -20.93
CA SER A 274 26.37 6.35 -20.14
C SER A 274 26.01 5.28 -19.12
N LEU A 275 26.35 4.01 -19.40
CA LEU A 275 25.83 2.84 -18.68
C LEU A 275 24.29 2.77 -18.66
N ALA A 276 23.61 3.41 -19.61
CA ALA A 276 22.17 3.64 -19.59
C ALA A 276 21.33 2.35 -19.45
N LEU A 277 21.66 1.31 -20.22
CA LEU A 277 20.96 0.03 -20.13
C LEU A 277 21.19 -0.68 -18.79
N VAL A 278 22.37 -0.53 -18.19
CA VAL A 278 22.66 -1.07 -16.86
C VAL A 278 21.81 -0.36 -15.80
N SER A 279 21.75 0.97 -15.87
CA SER A 279 20.88 1.76 -14.97
C SER A 279 19.42 1.38 -15.14
N ALA A 280 18.92 1.25 -16.38
CA ALA A 280 17.55 0.84 -16.66
C ALA A 280 17.21 -0.54 -16.08
N ARG A 281 18.10 -1.54 -16.22
CA ARG A 281 17.89 -2.89 -15.67
C ARG A 281 17.78 -2.90 -14.15
N TYR A 282 18.66 -2.17 -13.44
CA TYR A 282 18.58 -2.09 -11.98
C TYR A 282 17.37 -1.28 -11.51
N THR A 283 16.96 -0.27 -12.27
CA THR A 283 15.71 0.47 -12.00
C THR A 283 14.50 -0.43 -12.20
N ASP A 284 14.48 -1.27 -13.24
CA ASP A 284 13.41 -2.23 -13.50
C ASP A 284 13.27 -3.23 -12.35
N THR A 285 14.38 -3.80 -11.87
CA THR A 285 14.39 -4.66 -10.68
C THR A 285 13.88 -3.93 -9.43
N ALA A 286 14.25 -2.66 -9.22
CA ALA A 286 13.75 -1.88 -8.10
C ALA A 286 12.24 -1.64 -8.18
N VAL A 287 11.71 -1.32 -9.37
CA VAL A 287 10.26 -1.16 -9.58
C VAL A 287 9.53 -2.48 -9.35
N ASP A 288 10.12 -3.61 -9.73
CA ASP A 288 9.54 -4.94 -9.49
C ASP A 288 9.40 -5.27 -8.00
N ILE A 289 10.46 -5.03 -7.22
CA ILE A 289 10.43 -5.19 -5.77
C ILE A 289 9.39 -4.26 -5.14
N LEU A 290 9.31 -3.02 -5.62
CA LEU A 290 8.33 -2.05 -5.12
C LEU A 290 6.88 -2.47 -5.43
N SER A 291 6.64 -3.13 -6.58
CA SER A 291 5.33 -3.72 -6.90
C SER A 291 4.94 -4.79 -5.87
N ILE A 292 5.87 -5.64 -5.46
CA ILE A 292 5.65 -6.64 -4.40
C ILE A 292 5.32 -5.94 -3.08
N MET A 293 6.04 -4.87 -2.72
CA MET A 293 5.74 -4.09 -1.51
C MET A 293 4.34 -3.44 -1.56
N CYS A 294 3.90 -2.96 -2.72
CA CYS A 294 2.54 -2.45 -2.91
C CYS A 294 1.50 -3.57 -2.72
N ALA A 295 1.74 -4.77 -3.24
CA ALA A 295 0.85 -5.91 -3.06
C ALA A 295 0.76 -6.36 -1.59
N CYS A 296 1.89 -6.43 -0.89
CA CYS A 296 1.94 -6.67 0.56
C CYS A 296 1.12 -5.63 1.34
N SER A 297 1.32 -4.34 1.02
CA SER A 297 0.60 -3.24 1.66
C SER A 297 -0.89 -3.29 1.35
N LEU A 298 -1.32 -3.52 0.10
CA LEU A 298 -2.73 -3.68 -0.25
C LEU A 298 -3.40 -4.79 0.56
N TYR A 299 -2.77 -5.96 0.65
CA TYR A 299 -3.36 -7.09 1.38
C TYR A 299 -3.48 -6.82 2.88
N GLY A 300 -2.39 -6.34 3.51
CA GLY A 300 -2.40 -6.00 4.93
C GLY A 300 -3.36 -4.84 5.25
N THR A 301 -3.46 -3.85 4.37
CA THR A 301 -4.37 -2.72 4.59
C THR A 301 -5.82 -3.16 4.46
N CYS A 302 -6.17 -4.00 3.48
CA CYS A 302 -7.51 -4.56 3.40
C CYS A 302 -7.85 -5.39 4.65
N GLN A 303 -6.90 -6.17 5.19
CA GLN A 303 -7.08 -6.88 6.46
C GLN A 303 -7.34 -5.90 7.61
N ALA A 304 -6.57 -4.81 7.70
CA ALA A 304 -6.75 -3.82 8.75
C ALA A 304 -8.10 -3.11 8.67
N LEU A 305 -8.56 -2.77 7.46
CA LEU A 305 -9.87 -2.17 7.23
C LEU A 305 -11.01 -3.11 7.63
N ASP A 306 -10.88 -4.41 7.33
CA ASP A 306 -11.81 -5.43 7.80
C ASP A 306 -11.88 -5.52 9.32
N LEU A 307 -10.71 -5.51 9.98
CA LEU A 307 -10.63 -5.51 11.44
C LEU A 307 -11.25 -4.25 12.05
N ARG A 308 -11.12 -3.08 11.38
CA ARG A 308 -11.81 -1.84 11.80
C ARG A 308 -13.31 -1.96 11.71
N ALA A 309 -13.83 -2.47 10.59
CA ALA A 309 -15.26 -2.64 10.40
C ALA A 309 -15.86 -3.65 11.40
N MET A 310 -15.19 -4.79 11.57
CA MET A 310 -15.56 -5.79 12.59
C MET A 310 -15.58 -5.19 13.99
N ASN A 311 -14.55 -4.43 14.37
CA ASN A 311 -14.47 -3.79 15.67
C ASN A 311 -15.53 -2.69 15.85
N TYR A 312 -15.87 -1.94 14.80
CA TYR A 312 -16.94 -0.94 14.83
C TYR A 312 -18.30 -1.58 15.18
N ILE A 313 -18.63 -2.69 14.51
CA ILE A 313 -19.86 -3.46 14.78
C ILE A 313 -19.85 -3.97 16.23
N PHE A 314 -18.76 -4.63 16.64
CA PHE A 314 -18.61 -5.16 17.99
C PHE A 314 -18.77 -4.08 19.06
N GLN A 315 -18.11 -2.94 18.91
CA GLN A 315 -18.16 -1.85 19.89
C GLN A 315 -19.56 -1.25 19.99
N SER A 316 -20.29 -1.12 18.88
CA SER A 316 -21.67 -0.61 18.88
C SER A 316 -22.60 -1.52 19.68
N GLU A 317 -22.55 -2.83 19.42
CA GLU A 317 -23.38 -3.82 20.12
C GLU A 317 -22.98 -3.99 21.59
N LEU A 318 -21.68 -3.97 21.88
CA LEU A 318 -21.17 -4.05 23.24
C LEU A 318 -21.62 -2.83 24.05
N LYS A 319 -21.55 -1.63 23.48
CA LYS A 319 -21.98 -0.39 24.14
C LYS A 319 -23.44 -0.47 24.56
N ALA A 320 -24.32 -0.81 23.63
CA ALA A 320 -25.75 -0.94 23.90
C ALA A 320 -26.03 -1.97 25.01
N THR A 321 -25.34 -3.12 24.94
CA THR A 321 -25.48 -4.18 25.94
C THR A 321 -25.00 -3.73 27.32
N ILE A 322 -23.81 -3.12 27.41
CA ILE A 322 -23.26 -2.64 28.68
C ILE A 322 -24.12 -1.53 29.28
N HIS A 323 -24.65 -0.61 28.47
CA HIS A 323 -25.54 0.44 28.96
C HIS A 323 -26.76 -0.13 29.69
N GLY A 324 -27.43 -1.13 29.10
CA GLY A 324 -28.54 -1.81 29.76
C GLY A 324 -28.11 -2.62 30.99
N ARG A 325 -26.89 -3.17 31.01
CA ARG A 325 -26.35 -3.90 32.17
C ARG A 325 -25.98 -2.99 33.32
N VAL A 326 -25.47 -1.78 33.04
CA VAL A 326 -25.23 -0.73 34.03
C VAL A 326 -26.55 -0.24 34.62
N GLU A 327 -27.55 0.01 33.78
CA GLU A 327 -28.89 0.39 34.24
C GLU A 327 -29.50 -0.66 35.19
N ASN A 328 -29.44 -1.94 34.83
CA ASN A 328 -29.96 -3.03 35.66
C ASN A 328 -29.33 -3.07 37.06
N ILE A 329 -28.01 -2.90 37.19
CA ILE A 329 -27.35 -2.92 38.50
C ILE A 329 -27.66 -1.66 39.32
N LEU A 330 -27.83 -0.50 38.69
CA LEU A 330 -28.26 0.72 39.38
C LEU A 330 -29.67 0.57 39.95
N LEU A 331 -30.60 -0.01 39.18
CA LEU A 331 -31.96 -0.31 39.63
C LEU A 331 -31.98 -1.27 40.82
N VAL A 332 -31.20 -2.36 40.75
CA VAL A 332 -31.08 -3.33 41.86
C VAL A 332 -30.46 -2.67 43.10
N ALA A 333 -29.58 -1.69 42.92
CA ALA A 333 -28.92 -0.97 44.00
C ALA A 333 -29.75 0.22 44.56
N GLY A 334 -30.98 0.42 44.08
CA GLY A 334 -31.86 1.50 44.51
C GLY A 334 -31.40 2.90 44.10
N VAL A 335 -30.55 3.00 43.08
CA VAL A 335 -30.01 4.27 42.59
C VAL A 335 -31.03 4.99 41.70
N SER A 336 -31.18 6.30 41.90
CA SER A 336 -32.06 7.16 41.11
C SER A 336 -31.60 7.30 39.66
N GLU A 337 -32.56 7.42 38.73
CA GLU A 337 -32.35 7.55 37.28
C GLU A 337 -31.39 8.69 36.89
N ILE A 338 -31.29 9.73 37.72
CA ILE A 338 -30.39 10.88 37.49
C ILE A 338 -28.91 10.46 37.35
N TRP A 339 -28.53 9.32 37.91
CA TRP A 339 -27.16 8.80 37.88
C TRP A 339 -26.88 7.88 36.69
N HIS A 340 -27.91 7.42 35.98
CA HIS A 340 -27.79 6.38 34.97
C HIS A 340 -26.93 6.83 33.79
N ALA A 341 -27.20 8.02 33.25
CA ALA A 341 -26.45 8.57 32.13
C ALA A 341 -24.96 8.74 32.45
N ARG A 342 -24.64 9.21 33.67
CA ARG A 342 -23.26 9.34 34.12
C ARG A 342 -22.57 7.99 34.27
N ALA A 343 -23.20 7.02 34.94
CA ALA A 343 -22.64 5.68 35.11
C ALA A 343 -22.37 5.00 33.76
N GLN A 344 -23.32 5.08 32.83
CA GLN A 344 -23.18 4.54 31.48
C GLN A 344 -22.00 5.20 30.75
N ALA A 345 -21.88 6.53 30.82
CA ALA A 345 -20.79 7.26 30.20
C ALA A 345 -19.42 6.91 30.81
N ASP A 346 -19.29 6.91 32.13
CA ASP A 346 -18.04 6.66 32.85
C ASP A 346 -17.55 5.22 32.62
N VAL A 347 -18.46 4.24 32.70
CA VAL A 347 -18.15 2.83 32.44
C VAL A 347 -17.78 2.61 30.97
N TRP A 348 -18.55 3.16 30.03
CA TRP A 348 -18.25 3.01 28.61
C TRP A 348 -16.93 3.69 28.23
N HIS A 349 -16.66 4.88 28.77
CA HIS A 349 -15.39 5.58 28.53
C HIS A 349 -14.19 4.73 28.96
N PHE A 350 -14.28 4.09 30.14
CA PHE A 350 -13.26 3.15 30.58
C PHE A 350 -13.12 1.96 29.62
N ILE A 351 -14.24 1.29 29.28
CA ILE A 351 -14.23 0.11 28.41
C ILE A 351 -13.65 0.43 27.04
N ALA A 352 -14.13 1.50 26.39
CA ALA A 352 -13.65 1.92 25.07
C ALA A 352 -12.14 2.17 25.06
N ASN A 353 -11.61 2.85 26.08
CA ASN A 353 -10.18 3.09 26.23
C ASN A 353 -9.38 1.79 26.44
N GLN A 354 -9.91 0.83 27.20
CA GLN A 354 -9.24 -0.45 27.40
C GLN A 354 -9.29 -1.36 26.17
N LEU A 355 -10.33 -1.29 25.34
CA LEU A 355 -10.42 -2.06 24.11
C LEU A 355 -9.22 -1.80 23.20
N ASP A 356 -8.80 -0.55 23.04
CA ASP A 356 -7.64 -0.20 22.21
C ASP A 356 -6.30 -0.65 22.81
N LYS A 357 -6.20 -0.73 24.15
CA LYS A 357 -4.95 -1.02 24.87
C LYS A 357 -4.67 -2.49 25.10
N THR A 358 -5.68 -3.34 24.95
CA THR A 358 -5.63 -4.76 25.34
C THR A 358 -5.69 -5.70 24.16
N THR A 359 -5.46 -5.20 22.94
CA THR A 359 -5.55 -5.98 21.69
C THR A 359 -4.51 -7.10 21.58
N THR A 360 -3.49 -7.09 22.45
CA THR A 360 -2.45 -8.12 22.53
C THR A 360 -2.83 -9.31 23.41
N LEU A 361 -3.95 -9.24 24.13
CA LEU A 361 -4.44 -10.30 25.00
C LEU A 361 -5.43 -11.18 24.25
N ASP A 362 -5.44 -12.48 24.58
CA ASP A 362 -6.47 -13.40 24.12
C ASP A 362 -7.83 -13.00 24.68
N SER A 363 -8.89 -13.29 23.92
CA SER A 363 -10.23 -12.75 24.12
C SER A 363 -10.76 -12.94 25.54
N GLN A 364 -10.55 -14.12 26.14
CA GLN A 364 -11.01 -14.40 27.51
C GLN A 364 -10.30 -13.51 28.54
N GLU A 365 -8.96 -13.54 28.55
CA GLU A 365 -8.14 -12.72 29.46
C GLU A 365 -8.41 -11.22 29.25
N ARG A 366 -8.54 -10.81 27.99
CA ARG A 366 -8.84 -9.44 27.57
C ARG A 366 -10.13 -8.94 28.22
N PHE A 367 -11.24 -9.64 28.05
CA PHE A 367 -12.53 -9.17 28.54
C PHE A 367 -12.67 -9.35 30.07
N ASP A 368 -12.01 -10.33 30.67
CA ASP A 368 -11.90 -10.44 32.14
C ASP A 368 -11.20 -9.20 32.72
N LEU A 369 -10.08 -8.79 32.13
CA LEU A 369 -9.33 -7.60 32.54
C LEU A 369 -10.17 -6.32 32.39
N ILE A 370 -10.81 -6.14 31.23
CA ILE A 370 -11.64 -4.96 30.95
C ILE A 370 -12.81 -4.88 31.94
N MET A 371 -13.57 -5.97 32.11
CA MET A 371 -14.78 -5.94 32.94
C MET A 371 -14.46 -5.85 34.43
N LYS A 372 -13.32 -6.38 34.87
CA LYS A 372 -12.81 -6.17 36.22
C LYS A 372 -12.43 -4.71 36.46
N GLY A 373 -11.73 -4.08 35.52
CA GLY A 373 -11.37 -2.66 35.61
C GLY A 373 -12.59 -1.73 35.58
N ALA A 374 -13.63 -2.10 34.81
CA ALA A 374 -14.88 -1.33 34.69
C ALA A 374 -15.69 -1.28 35.99
N GLN A 375 -15.37 -2.10 36.99
CA GLN A 375 -15.99 -2.02 38.32
C GLN A 375 -15.72 -0.68 39.00
N MET A 376 -14.53 -0.10 38.84
CA MET A 376 -14.15 1.13 39.53
C MET A 376 -15.00 2.36 39.16
N PRO A 377 -15.19 2.70 37.87
CA PRO A 377 -16.07 3.81 37.50
C PRO A 377 -17.52 3.57 37.93
N LEU A 378 -18.00 2.32 37.83
CA LEU A 378 -19.35 1.96 38.29
C LEU A 378 -19.50 2.11 39.82
N PHE A 379 -18.52 1.62 40.58
CA PHE A 379 -18.48 1.71 42.04
C PHE A 379 -18.43 3.15 42.52
N SER A 380 -17.67 4.02 41.85
CA SER A 380 -17.64 5.46 42.17
C SER A 380 -19.04 6.07 42.13
N VAL A 381 -19.80 5.79 41.06
CA VAL A 381 -21.17 6.29 40.92
C VAL A 381 -22.10 5.70 41.98
N LEU A 382 -22.00 4.40 42.27
CA LEU A 382 -22.80 3.75 43.31
C LEU A 382 -22.58 4.37 44.70
N VAL A 383 -21.32 4.67 45.05
CA VAL A 383 -20.97 5.30 46.33
C VAL A 383 -21.51 6.74 46.41
N GLU A 384 -21.30 7.53 45.36
CA GLU A 384 -21.79 8.92 45.31
C GLU A 384 -23.32 9.01 45.32
N ALA A 385 -23.99 8.04 44.70
CA ALA A 385 -25.44 7.93 44.69
C ALA A 385 -26.04 7.37 45.99
N GLN A 386 -25.20 7.05 46.99
CA GLN A 386 -25.62 6.46 48.27
C GLN A 386 -26.44 5.16 48.09
N ALA A 387 -25.99 4.30 47.17
CA ALA A 387 -26.63 3.01 46.91
C ALA A 387 -26.85 2.19 48.20
N SER A 388 -28.09 1.73 48.40
CA SER A 388 -28.50 1.00 49.60
C SER A 388 -28.71 -0.48 49.28
N SER A 389 -27.64 -1.28 49.32
CA SER A 389 -27.71 -2.73 49.10
C SER A 389 -26.71 -3.46 49.99
N ASP A 390 -27.19 -4.38 50.83
CA ASP A 390 -26.35 -5.20 51.72
C ASP A 390 -25.37 -6.10 50.94
N ASP A 391 -25.70 -6.45 49.68
CA ASP A 391 -24.92 -7.34 48.81
C ASP A 391 -24.23 -6.64 47.63
N LEU A 392 -23.94 -5.34 47.72
CA LEU A 392 -23.41 -4.54 46.59
C LEU A 392 -22.12 -5.13 45.97
N LEU A 393 -21.20 -5.63 46.80
CA LEU A 393 -19.97 -6.27 46.33
C LEU A 393 -20.25 -7.57 45.56
N GLN A 394 -21.26 -8.35 46.00
CA GLN A 394 -21.68 -9.57 45.32
C GLN A 394 -22.36 -9.25 43.98
N HIS A 395 -23.18 -8.19 43.93
CA HIS A 395 -23.77 -7.70 42.68
C HIS A 395 -22.70 -7.24 41.68
N LEU A 396 -21.67 -6.52 42.13
CA LEU A 396 -20.55 -6.09 41.26
C LEU A 396 -19.70 -7.26 40.76
N SER A 397 -19.43 -8.24 41.63
CA SER A 397 -18.73 -9.47 41.24
C SER A 397 -19.51 -10.25 40.18
N THR A 398 -20.82 -10.40 40.39
CA THR A 398 -21.72 -11.07 39.45
C THR A 398 -21.81 -10.31 38.13
N TRP A 399 -21.94 -8.98 38.17
CA TRP A 399 -21.96 -8.11 37.00
C TRP A 399 -20.69 -8.29 36.16
N THR A 400 -19.52 -8.31 36.79
CA THR A 400 -18.25 -8.49 36.08
C THR A 400 -18.15 -9.87 35.41
N ALA A 401 -18.47 -10.94 36.13
CA ALA A 401 -18.41 -12.30 35.59
C ALA A 401 -19.35 -12.48 34.39
N VAL A 402 -20.59 -12.00 34.51
CA VAL A 402 -21.59 -12.07 33.44
C VAL A 402 -21.17 -11.25 32.23
N ASN A 403 -20.69 -10.02 32.43
CA ASN A 403 -20.32 -9.15 31.32
C ASN A 403 -19.02 -9.57 30.65
N SER A 404 -18.09 -10.21 31.37
CA SER A 404 -16.91 -10.82 30.75
C SER A 404 -17.30 -11.93 29.77
N HIS A 405 -18.05 -12.94 30.25
CA HIS A 405 -18.50 -14.05 29.41
C HIS A 405 -19.34 -13.56 28.22
N MET A 406 -20.25 -12.60 28.45
CA MET A 406 -21.04 -11.99 27.38
C MET A 406 -20.17 -11.28 26.34
N SER A 407 -19.15 -10.53 26.76
CA SER A 407 -18.27 -9.81 25.84
C SER A 407 -17.45 -10.76 24.98
N VAL A 408 -16.93 -11.84 25.57
CA VAL A 408 -16.23 -12.91 24.83
C VAL A 408 -17.17 -13.55 23.81
N HIS A 409 -18.39 -13.89 24.20
CA HIS A 409 -19.37 -14.47 23.30
C HIS A 409 -19.72 -13.53 22.14
N LEU A 410 -20.01 -12.26 22.44
CA LEU A 410 -20.34 -11.23 21.47
C LEU A 410 -19.18 -10.99 20.48
N PHE A 411 -17.94 -10.90 20.98
CA PHE A 411 -16.76 -10.74 20.15
C PHE A 411 -16.59 -11.92 19.17
N ASN A 412 -16.73 -13.15 19.68
CA ASN A 412 -16.63 -14.35 18.88
C ASN A 412 -17.74 -14.48 17.84
N GLN A 413 -18.96 -14.07 18.17
CA GLN A 413 -20.10 -14.07 17.26
C GLN A 413 -19.94 -13.02 16.17
N THR A 414 -19.54 -11.81 16.54
CA THR A 414 -19.26 -10.71 15.59
C THR A 414 -18.17 -11.13 14.62
N ARG A 415 -17.07 -11.71 15.13
CA ARG A 415 -15.96 -12.23 14.33
C ARG A 415 -16.42 -13.26 13.31
N ARG A 416 -17.18 -14.28 13.73
CA ARG A 416 -17.69 -15.32 12.82
C ARG A 416 -18.58 -14.72 11.73
N THR A 417 -19.52 -13.88 12.12
CA THR A 417 -20.47 -13.23 11.19
C THR A 417 -19.74 -12.35 10.16
N TYR A 418 -18.74 -11.59 10.61
CA TYR A 418 -17.95 -10.72 9.74
C TYR A 418 -17.05 -11.52 8.79
N ILE A 419 -16.42 -12.61 9.25
CA ILE A 419 -15.63 -13.48 8.36
C ILE A 419 -16.49 -14.07 7.23
N ASP A 420 -17.74 -14.41 7.52
CA ASP A 420 -18.62 -15.06 6.55
C ASP A 420 -19.18 -14.07 5.50
N SER A 421 -19.44 -12.82 5.88
CA SER A 421 -20.19 -11.88 5.02
C SER A 421 -19.89 -10.38 5.23
N GLY A 422 -18.87 -10.05 6.00
CA GLY A 422 -18.48 -8.68 6.32
C GLY A 422 -17.95 -7.91 5.12
N ASP A 423 -18.12 -6.59 5.17
CA ASP A 423 -17.66 -5.66 4.15
C ASP A 423 -17.34 -4.30 4.80
N ALA A 424 -16.11 -3.81 4.61
CA ALA A 424 -15.67 -2.54 5.17
C ALA A 424 -16.10 -1.31 4.34
N SER A 425 -16.54 -1.52 3.08
CA SER A 425 -16.72 -0.47 2.06
C SER A 425 -17.53 0.75 2.47
N GLU A 426 -18.55 0.57 3.32
CA GLU A 426 -19.41 1.65 3.83
C GLU A 426 -18.69 2.62 4.79
N LEU A 427 -17.58 2.19 5.37
CA LEU A 427 -16.74 3.03 6.24
C LEU A 427 -15.63 3.74 5.46
N LEU A 428 -15.34 3.28 4.24
CA LEU A 428 -14.20 3.73 3.46
C LEU A 428 -14.49 4.97 2.63
N GLY A 429 -13.46 5.79 2.48
CA GLY A 429 -13.39 6.88 1.53
C GLY A 429 -13.44 6.39 0.10
N ARG A 430 -13.66 7.34 -0.82
CA ARG A 430 -13.92 7.10 -2.24
C ARG A 430 -12.92 6.13 -2.88
N ALA A 431 -11.63 6.42 -2.78
CA ALA A 431 -10.61 5.60 -3.48
C ALA A 431 -10.42 4.25 -2.80
N SER A 432 -10.33 4.24 -1.47
CA SER A 432 -10.16 3.03 -0.68
C SER A 432 -11.30 2.05 -0.87
N ARG A 433 -12.54 2.54 -0.99
CA ARG A 433 -13.71 1.69 -1.30
C ARG A 433 -13.53 0.92 -2.59
N LYS A 434 -13.08 1.58 -3.65
CA LYS A 434 -12.88 0.98 -4.97
C LYS A 434 -11.73 -0.02 -4.96
N LEU A 435 -10.59 0.34 -4.37
CA LEU A 435 -9.44 -0.57 -4.24
C LEU A 435 -9.76 -1.78 -3.36
N TYR A 436 -10.38 -1.57 -2.20
CA TYR A 436 -10.82 -2.66 -1.32
C TYR A 436 -11.79 -3.61 -2.06
N THR A 437 -12.76 -3.05 -2.79
CA THR A 437 -13.72 -3.84 -3.59
C THR A 437 -13.00 -4.65 -4.67
N PHE A 438 -12.04 -4.05 -5.38
CA PHE A 438 -11.24 -4.75 -6.38
C PHE A 438 -10.47 -5.92 -5.76
N ILE A 439 -9.82 -5.73 -4.61
CA ILE A 439 -9.07 -6.81 -3.95
C ILE A 439 -10.00 -7.91 -3.44
N ARG A 440 -11.08 -7.55 -2.72
CA ARG A 440 -11.96 -8.50 -2.03
C ARG A 440 -12.95 -9.19 -2.95
N LYS A 441 -13.52 -8.48 -3.93
CA LYS A 441 -14.59 -8.97 -4.80
C LYS A 441 -14.08 -9.33 -6.19
N ASP A 442 -13.36 -8.43 -6.86
CA ASP A 442 -12.95 -8.67 -8.25
C ASP A 442 -11.80 -9.69 -8.36
N LEU A 443 -10.79 -9.60 -7.48
CA LEU A 443 -9.72 -10.59 -7.38
C LEU A 443 -10.06 -11.78 -6.46
N GLY A 444 -11.12 -11.65 -5.65
CA GLY A 444 -11.55 -12.71 -4.73
C GLY A 444 -10.56 -13.00 -3.61
N VAL A 445 -9.71 -12.03 -3.21
CA VAL A 445 -8.75 -12.20 -2.11
C VAL A 445 -9.47 -12.02 -0.77
N PRO A 446 -9.64 -13.08 0.04
CA PRO A 446 -10.45 -13.00 1.26
C PRO A 446 -9.72 -12.27 2.41
N MET A 447 -10.46 -11.95 3.47
CA MET A 447 -9.87 -11.65 4.78
C MET A 447 -9.18 -12.91 5.31
N HIS A 448 -7.95 -12.80 5.82
CA HIS A 448 -7.24 -13.95 6.39
C HIS A 448 -7.79 -14.29 7.77
N ARG A 449 -8.16 -15.56 7.96
CA ARG A 449 -8.81 -16.07 9.19
C ARG A 449 -7.84 -16.54 10.26
N GLY A 450 -6.54 -16.38 10.02
CA GLY A 450 -5.48 -16.77 10.94
C GLY A 450 -5.05 -18.23 10.77
N VAL A 451 -4.80 -18.94 11.87
CA VAL A 451 -4.23 -20.31 11.84
C VAL A 451 -5.09 -21.29 11.03
N VAL A 452 -6.41 -21.08 11.01
CA VAL A 452 -7.35 -21.94 10.27
C VAL A 452 -7.11 -21.91 8.75
N ASP A 453 -6.55 -20.84 8.20
CA ASP A 453 -6.23 -20.71 6.78
C ASP A 453 -4.87 -21.29 6.40
N HIS A 454 -4.08 -21.74 7.38
CA HIS A 454 -2.80 -22.37 7.09
C HIS A 454 -3.02 -23.66 6.25
N PRO A 455 -2.40 -23.77 5.06
CA PRO A 455 -2.57 -24.94 4.19
C PRO A 455 -1.75 -26.11 4.74
N MET A 456 -2.33 -26.81 5.73
CA MET A 456 -1.75 -28.01 6.32
C MET A 456 -1.94 -29.23 5.42
N TYR A 457 -0.90 -30.06 5.35
CA TYR A 457 -0.98 -31.44 4.89
C TYR A 457 -1.99 -32.22 5.74
N LYS A 458 -3.00 -32.84 5.12
CA LYS A 458 -3.79 -33.90 5.77
C LYS A 458 -3.23 -35.26 5.34
N GLN A 459 -2.69 -36.00 6.30
CA GLN A 459 -2.29 -37.38 6.09
C GLN A 459 -3.55 -38.25 6.00
N CYS A 460 -3.98 -38.61 4.80
CA CYS A 460 -5.06 -39.56 4.59
C CYS A 460 -4.48 -40.95 4.28
N GLY A 461 -4.48 -41.84 5.28
CA GLY A 461 -4.06 -43.23 5.15
C GLY A 461 -3.91 -43.90 6.52
N GLY A 462 -4.19 -45.21 6.59
CA GLY A 462 -3.89 -46.00 7.79
C GLY A 462 -2.38 -46.06 8.08
N PRO A 463 -1.96 -46.54 9.27
CA PRO A 463 -0.58 -46.44 9.79
C PRO A 463 0.53 -47.05 8.90
N ASN A 464 0.18 -47.76 7.82
CA ASN A 464 1.12 -48.42 6.90
C ASN A 464 1.19 -47.79 5.50
N SER A 465 0.56 -46.63 5.27
CA SER A 465 0.61 -45.93 3.98
C SER A 465 1.87 -45.07 3.86
N MET A 466 2.95 -45.59 3.27
CA MET A 466 4.21 -44.84 3.05
C MET A 466 4.11 -43.70 2.01
N LEU A 467 3.07 -43.71 1.17
CA LEU A 467 2.78 -42.67 0.17
C LEU A 467 1.26 -42.45 0.12
N GLY A 468 0.73 -41.68 1.07
CA GLY A 468 -0.68 -41.29 1.08
C GLY A 468 -1.02 -40.44 -0.15
N LYS A 469 -2.22 -40.62 -0.72
CA LYS A 469 -2.74 -39.76 -1.79
C LYS A 469 -2.86 -38.32 -1.27
N VAL A 470 -2.46 -37.37 -2.12
CA VAL A 470 -2.61 -35.93 -1.88
C VAL A 470 -4.08 -35.57 -2.05
N GLU A 471 -4.76 -35.24 -0.97
CA GLU A 471 -5.91 -34.34 -1.08
C GLU A 471 -5.36 -32.92 -1.05
N ASP A 472 -5.48 -32.23 -2.18
CA ASP A 472 -5.27 -30.78 -2.25
C ASP A 472 -6.19 -30.14 -1.20
N PRO A 473 -5.69 -29.32 -0.27
CA PRO A 473 -6.56 -28.59 0.65
C PRO A 473 -7.39 -27.57 -0.15
N VAL A 474 -8.48 -28.05 -0.75
CA VAL A 474 -9.35 -27.27 -1.63
C VAL A 474 -9.73 -25.96 -0.91
N GLY A 475 -9.27 -24.85 -1.47
CA GLY A 475 -9.64 -23.50 -1.02
C GLY A 475 -8.80 -22.91 0.13
N LYS A 476 -7.64 -23.47 0.51
CA LYS A 476 -6.69 -22.81 1.44
C LYS A 476 -5.40 -22.42 0.75
N TYR A 477 -5.04 -21.15 0.86
CA TYR A 477 -3.85 -20.59 0.23
C TYR A 477 -2.99 -19.84 1.24
N THR A 478 -1.67 -19.83 1.00
CA THR A 478 -0.75 -19.06 1.84
C THR A 478 -0.97 -17.56 1.66
N ILE A 479 -0.56 -16.77 2.65
CA ILE A 479 -0.48 -15.30 2.52
C ILE A 479 0.35 -14.89 1.28
N GLY A 480 1.44 -15.62 1.01
CA GLY A 480 2.27 -15.39 -0.17
C GLY A 480 1.51 -15.58 -1.49
N HIS A 481 0.65 -16.60 -1.59
CA HIS A 481 -0.19 -16.82 -2.78
C HIS A 481 -1.10 -15.62 -3.06
N TRP A 482 -1.78 -15.10 -2.03
CA TRP A 482 -2.65 -13.94 -2.19
C TRP A 482 -1.89 -12.67 -2.58
N ILE A 483 -0.71 -12.45 -1.98
CA ILE A 483 0.18 -11.35 -2.35
C ILE A 483 0.63 -11.48 -3.81
N SER A 484 0.98 -12.70 -4.26
CA SER A 484 1.34 -12.95 -5.66
C SER A 484 0.19 -12.64 -6.61
N LEU A 485 -1.04 -13.06 -6.30
CA LEU A 485 -2.21 -12.75 -7.12
C LEU A 485 -2.44 -11.23 -7.27
N ILE A 486 -2.27 -10.47 -6.18
CA ILE A 486 -2.38 -9.01 -6.21
C ILE A 486 -1.23 -8.40 -7.03
N ASN A 487 0.00 -8.89 -6.85
CA ASN A 487 1.16 -8.40 -7.59
C ASN A 487 1.03 -8.67 -9.10
N ASP A 488 0.52 -9.83 -9.50
CA ASP A 488 0.24 -10.16 -10.89
C ASP A 488 -0.83 -9.22 -11.47
N ALA A 489 -1.88 -8.91 -10.69
CA ALA A 489 -2.90 -7.94 -11.10
C ALA A 489 -2.35 -6.51 -11.27
N ILE A 490 -1.35 -6.11 -10.49
CA ILE A 490 -0.63 -4.84 -10.67
C ILE A 490 0.18 -4.89 -11.98
N LYS A 491 0.99 -5.92 -12.18
CA LYS A 491 1.89 -6.07 -13.34
C LYS A 491 1.15 -6.21 -14.67
N GLU A 492 0.02 -6.90 -14.67
CA GLU A 492 -0.84 -7.08 -15.84
C GLU A 492 -1.73 -5.85 -16.12
N GLY A 493 -1.67 -4.82 -15.25
CA GLY A 493 -2.45 -3.60 -15.39
C GLY A 493 -3.94 -3.76 -15.09
N LYS A 494 -4.37 -4.88 -14.48
CA LYS A 494 -5.78 -5.12 -14.12
C LYS A 494 -6.30 -4.07 -13.13
N ILE A 495 -5.45 -3.59 -12.24
CA ILE A 495 -5.77 -2.55 -11.25
C ILE A 495 -5.88 -1.14 -11.88
N MET A 496 -5.33 -0.92 -13.08
CA MET A 496 -5.21 0.41 -13.67
C MET A 496 -6.54 1.10 -13.89
N ARG A 497 -7.56 0.34 -14.31
CA ARG A 497 -8.90 0.90 -14.49
C ARG A 497 -9.43 1.51 -13.20
N VAL A 498 -9.31 0.77 -12.10
CA VAL A 498 -9.77 1.19 -10.76
C VAL A 498 -9.01 2.44 -10.32
N MET A 499 -7.69 2.46 -10.51
CA MET A 499 -6.86 3.61 -10.16
C MET A 499 -7.20 4.86 -10.97
N VAL A 500 -7.39 4.71 -12.29
CA VAL A 500 -7.76 5.84 -13.17
C VAL A 500 -9.12 6.40 -12.78
N GLU A 501 -10.09 5.55 -12.42
CA GLU A 501 -11.38 6.02 -11.90
C GLU A 501 -11.22 6.82 -10.59
N CYS A 502 -10.38 6.34 -9.65
CA CYS A 502 -10.08 7.09 -8.42
C CYS A 502 -9.44 8.46 -8.68
N LEU A 503 -8.58 8.57 -9.70
CA LEU A 503 -7.82 9.79 -9.99
C LEU A 503 -8.56 10.79 -10.89
N LYS A 504 -9.37 10.32 -11.86
CA LYS A 504 -10.18 11.20 -12.72
C LYS A 504 -11.20 11.98 -11.91
N GLU A 505 -11.85 11.30 -10.97
CA GLU A 505 -12.78 11.93 -10.05
C GLU A 505 -12.14 13.06 -9.23
N ALA A 506 -10.81 13.03 -9.01
CA ALA A 506 -10.06 14.12 -8.38
C ALA A 506 -9.83 15.31 -9.33
N ALA A 507 -9.55 15.03 -10.60
CA ALA A 507 -9.30 16.05 -11.62
C ALA A 507 -10.58 16.84 -11.97
N ASP A 508 -11.74 16.17 -12.03
CA ASP A 508 -13.03 16.77 -12.39
C ASP A 508 -13.57 17.77 -11.35
N VAL A 509 -13.05 17.76 -10.11
CA VAL A 509 -13.44 18.68 -9.02
C VAL A 509 -12.68 20.02 -9.09
N GLY A 510 -11.86 20.24 -10.12
CA GLY A 510 -11.26 21.55 -10.39
C GLY A 510 -10.00 21.84 -9.57
N ILE A 511 -9.14 20.84 -9.40
CA ILE A 511 -7.74 21.09 -9.00
C ILE A 511 -7.02 21.60 -10.26
N GLU A 512 -7.18 22.88 -10.59
CA GLU A 512 -6.28 23.55 -11.54
C GLU A 512 -4.86 23.51 -10.95
N LEU A 513 -4.01 22.61 -11.46
CA LEU A 513 -2.57 22.53 -11.16
C LEU A 513 -1.76 23.69 -11.80
N GLY A 514 -2.40 24.83 -12.05
CA GLY A 514 -1.76 26.02 -12.60
C GLY A 514 -1.34 26.99 -11.50
N PRO A 515 -0.26 27.78 -11.70
CA PRO A 515 0.05 28.86 -10.78
C PRO A 515 -1.12 29.84 -10.79
N ARG A 516 -1.90 29.89 -9.70
CA ARG A 516 -2.77 31.03 -9.45
C ARG A 516 -1.87 32.25 -9.38
N HIS A 517 -1.90 33.07 -10.42
CA HIS A 517 -1.22 34.34 -10.46
C HIS A 517 -1.56 35.11 -9.18
N LEU A 518 -0.55 35.29 -8.32
CA LEU A 518 -0.56 36.30 -7.26
C LEU A 518 -0.53 37.65 -7.95
N ASN A 519 -1.70 38.14 -8.36
CA ASN A 519 -1.87 39.52 -8.74
C ASN A 519 -1.93 40.39 -7.48
N GLY A 520 -0.93 41.24 -7.33
CA GLY A 520 -1.07 42.60 -6.80
C GLY A 520 -1.42 42.73 -5.32
N GLY A 521 -0.38 42.83 -4.49
CA GLY A 521 -0.52 43.22 -3.09
C GLY A 521 0.79 43.76 -2.52
N SER A 522 1.37 44.79 -3.15
CA SER A 522 2.34 45.64 -2.47
C SER A 522 1.63 46.39 -1.33
N ASN A 523 1.98 46.09 -0.10
CA ASN A 523 1.91 46.94 1.11
C ASN A 523 2.84 46.22 2.12
N GLY A 524 4.06 46.65 2.42
CA GLY A 524 4.43 48.00 2.85
C GLY A 524 4.64 47.96 4.37
N ALA A 525 5.91 47.93 4.82
CA ALA A 525 6.42 48.16 6.19
C ALA A 525 5.80 47.30 7.34
N HIS A 526 6.55 46.65 8.24
CA HIS A 526 7.78 47.01 8.96
C HIS A 526 8.47 45.76 9.50
#